data_AF-A0A4Q4H5Y1-F1
#
_entry.id   AF-A0A4Q4H5Y1-F1
#
_cell.length_a   1.000
_cell.length_b   1.000
_cell.length_c   1.000
_cell.angle_alpha   90.00
_cell.angle_beta   90.00
_cell.angle_gamma   90.00
#
_symmetry.space_group_name_H-M   'P 1'
#
loop_
_entity.id
_entity.type
_entity.pdbx_description
1 polymer ?
#
loop_
_entity_poly.entity_id
_entity_poly.type
_entity_poly.pdbx_seq_one_letter_code
_entity_poly.pdbx_strand_id
1 'polypeptide(L)'
;MRSYQRAQHFEHLSVNSFSSLPYTLTEENPNSHQRNAIWYFLNAALQGYSTAQFKLGMLYLNGQLGLEPNLEKAEMWLNLAANQGHIEASNELSKLYYLIKINA
;
A
#
# COMPACT_ATOMS: atom_id res chain seq x y z
N MET A 1 -11.81 4.50 -10.31
CA MET A 1 -12.30 3.16 -9.87
C MET A 1 -11.50 2.00 -10.47
N ARG A 2 -11.22 1.97 -11.78
CA ARG A 2 -10.45 0.87 -12.41
C ARG A 2 -9.02 0.68 -11.88
N SER A 3 -8.37 1.76 -11.43
CA SER A 3 -7.00 1.73 -10.90
C SER A 3 -6.91 0.99 -9.56
N TYR A 4 -7.78 1.29 -8.60
CA TYR A 4 -7.79 0.64 -7.29
C TYR A 4 -8.12 -0.86 -7.38
N GLN A 5 -9.11 -1.24 -8.20
CA GLN A 5 -9.47 -2.63 -8.41
C GLN A 5 -8.32 -3.44 -9.03
N ARG A 6 -7.57 -2.84 -9.98
CA ARG A 6 -6.36 -3.46 -10.53
C ARG A 6 -5.25 -3.58 -9.48
N ALA A 7 -5.08 -2.57 -8.61
CA ALA A 7 -4.11 -2.64 -7.52
C ALA A 7 -4.37 -3.83 -6.60
N GLN A 8 -5.62 -4.00 -6.15
CA GLN A 8 -6.02 -5.13 -5.31
C GLN A 8 -5.83 -6.49 -6.00
N HIS A 9 -6.11 -6.57 -7.30
CA HIS A 9 -5.92 -7.79 -8.07
C HIS A 9 -4.44 -8.21 -8.09
N PHE A 10 -3.51 -7.29 -8.40
CA PHE A 10 -2.08 -7.59 -8.39
C PHE A 10 -1.53 -7.84 -6.99
N GLU A 11 -2.05 -7.15 -5.97
CA GLU A 11 -1.72 -7.43 -4.57
C GLU A 11 -2.07 -8.89 -4.23
N HIS A 12 -3.28 -9.34 -4.54
CA HIS A 12 -3.70 -10.71 -4.30
C HIS A 12 -2.85 -11.74 -5.07
N LEU A 13 -2.47 -11.45 -6.32
CA LEU A 13 -1.54 -12.30 -7.08
C LEU A 13 -0.14 -12.35 -6.46
N SER A 14 0.33 -11.24 -5.89
CA SER A 14 1.62 -11.19 -5.19
C SER A 14 1.63 -12.00 -3.88
N VAL A 15 0.45 -12.18 -3.25
CA VAL A 15 0.29 -12.94 -1.99
C VAL A 15 0.03 -14.43 -2.27
N ASN A 16 -0.78 -14.76 -3.28
CA ASN A 16 -1.21 -16.14 -3.58
C ASN A 16 -0.31 -16.92 -4.53
N SER A 17 0.79 -16.33 -5.01
CA SER A 17 1.76 -17.03 -5.87
C SER A 17 2.48 -18.20 -5.16
N PHE A 18 2.19 -18.44 -3.88
CA PHE A 18 2.61 -19.62 -3.12
C PHE A 18 1.57 -20.78 -3.07
N SER A 19 0.31 -20.59 -3.47
CA SER A 19 -0.71 -21.65 -3.37
C SER A 19 -1.50 -21.88 -4.66
N SER A 20 -0.96 -22.79 -5.47
CA SER A 20 -1.65 -23.64 -6.47
C SER A 20 -2.48 -22.96 -7.57
N LEU A 21 -1.97 -22.96 -8.80
CA LEU A 21 -2.60 -23.58 -10.00
C LEU A 21 -1.66 -23.44 -11.24
N PRO A 22 -1.62 -24.45 -12.14
CA PRO A 22 -0.81 -24.41 -13.35
C PRO A 22 -1.63 -23.83 -14.51
N TYR A 23 -1.51 -22.53 -14.77
CA TYR A 23 -1.85 -21.96 -16.07
C TYR A 23 -0.72 -21.03 -16.52
N THR A 24 0.21 -21.64 -17.25
CA THR A 24 1.12 -21.10 -18.27
C THR A 24 1.76 -19.72 -18.03
N LEU A 25 2.98 -19.78 -17.47
CA LEU A 25 4.19 -19.10 -17.95
C LEU A 25 4.00 -17.96 -18.96
N THR A 26 3.91 -16.75 -18.44
CA THR A 26 4.88 -15.72 -18.87
C THR A 26 5.75 -15.43 -17.65
N GLU A 27 7.05 -15.29 -17.86
CA GLU A 27 8.07 -15.00 -16.86
C GLU A 27 7.87 -13.61 -16.20
N GLU A 28 6.71 -13.35 -15.62
CA GLU A 28 6.51 -12.16 -14.81
C GLU A 28 7.09 -12.46 -13.43
N ASN A 29 8.38 -12.15 -13.32
CA ASN A 29 9.13 -12.01 -12.07
C ASN A 29 8.17 -11.55 -10.95
N PRO A 30 8.08 -12.20 -9.78
CA PRO A 30 7.17 -11.79 -8.70
C PRO A 30 7.31 -10.32 -8.31
N ASN A 31 8.49 -9.73 -8.54
CA ASN A 31 8.75 -8.29 -8.42
C ASN A 31 7.90 -7.43 -9.38
N SER A 32 7.46 -7.96 -10.52
CA SER A 32 6.56 -7.33 -11.50
C SER A 32 5.16 -7.11 -10.93
N HIS A 33 4.55 -8.15 -10.32
CA HIS A 33 3.22 -8.01 -9.74
C HIS A 33 3.21 -7.02 -8.56
N GLN A 34 4.24 -7.05 -7.72
CA GLN A 34 4.43 -6.10 -6.62
C GLN A 34 4.58 -4.66 -7.14
N ARG A 35 5.43 -4.44 -8.15
CA ARG A 35 5.60 -3.13 -8.79
C ARG A 35 4.31 -2.63 -9.46
N ASN A 36 3.58 -3.52 -10.13
CA ASN A 36 2.29 -3.19 -10.74
C ASN A 36 1.27 -2.77 -9.68
N ALA A 37 1.17 -3.51 -8.57
CA ALA A 37 0.28 -3.15 -7.46
C ALA A 37 0.62 -1.75 -6.90
N ILE A 38 1.91 -1.48 -6.63
CA ILE A 38 2.36 -0.16 -6.16
C ILE A 38 2.00 0.94 -7.18
N TRP A 39 2.26 0.71 -8.46
CA TRP A 39 1.96 1.69 -9.51
C TRP A 39 0.47 2.03 -9.59
N TYR A 40 -0.41 1.02 -9.47
CA TYR A 40 -1.85 1.24 -9.46
C TYR A 40 -2.32 1.93 -8.18
N PHE A 41 -1.76 1.58 -7.01
CA PHE A 41 -2.03 2.28 -5.76
C PHE A 41 -1.59 3.74 -5.83
N LEU A 42 -0.40 4.03 -6.38
CA LEU A 42 0.11 5.38 -6.59
C LEU A 42 -0.84 6.19 -7.46
N ASN A 43 -1.26 5.66 -8.61
CA ASN A 43 -2.20 6.35 -9.49
C ASN A 43 -3.55 6.59 -8.82
N ALA A 44 -4.06 5.64 -8.05
CA ALA A 44 -5.30 5.83 -7.31
C ALA A 44 -5.14 6.87 -6.18
N ALA A 45 -4.03 6.83 -5.45
CA ALA A 45 -3.76 7.79 -4.39
C ALA A 45 -3.62 9.23 -4.92
N LEU A 46 -2.97 9.39 -6.08
CA LEU A 46 -2.86 10.67 -6.79
C LEU A 46 -4.21 11.19 -7.31
N GLN A 47 -5.17 10.30 -7.56
CA GLN A 47 -6.55 10.68 -7.89
C GLN A 47 -7.40 11.04 -6.66
N GLY A 48 -6.82 11.05 -5.47
CA GLY A 48 -7.54 11.37 -4.24
C GLY A 48 -8.38 10.23 -3.68
N TYR A 49 -8.07 8.97 -4.00
CA TYR A 49 -8.72 7.84 -3.34
C TYR A 49 -8.12 7.63 -1.94
N SER A 50 -8.85 8.01 -0.89
CA SER A 50 -8.42 7.89 0.50
C SER A 50 -7.98 6.47 0.90
N THR A 51 -8.67 5.44 0.43
CA THR A 51 -8.30 4.02 0.64
C THR A 51 -6.97 3.65 -0.02
N ALA A 52 -6.65 4.22 -1.18
CA ALA A 52 -5.37 3.98 -1.86
C ALA A 52 -4.23 4.71 -1.17
N GLN A 53 -4.47 5.94 -0.70
CA GLN A 53 -3.53 6.71 0.10
C GLN A 53 -3.22 5.99 1.42
N PHE A 54 -4.25 5.50 2.13
CA PHE A 54 -4.09 4.67 3.32
C PHE A 54 -3.23 3.43 3.03
N LYS A 55 -3.53 2.72 1.94
CA LYS A 55 -2.78 1.52 1.56
C LYS A 55 -1.31 1.81 1.25
N LEU A 56 -1.00 2.88 0.50
CA LEU A 56 0.39 3.31 0.29
C LEU A 56 1.10 3.68 1.59
N GLY A 57 0.38 4.37 2.50
CA GLY A 57 0.89 4.69 3.82
C GLY A 57 1.33 3.44 4.57
N MET A 58 0.47 2.41 4.59
CA MET A 58 0.78 1.12 5.22
C MET A 58 1.92 0.36 4.52
N LEU A 59 2.02 0.42 3.19
CA LEU A 59 3.11 -0.20 2.44
C LEU A 59 4.47 0.41 2.80
N TYR A 60 4.52 1.75 2.94
CA TYR A 60 5.72 2.45 3.40
C TYR A 60 5.97 2.27 4.91
N LEU A 61 4.93 2.09 5.72
CA LEU A 61 5.10 1.84 7.16
C LEU A 61 5.77 0.48 7.41
N ASN A 62 5.28 -0.54 6.71
CA ASN A 62 5.68 -1.94 6.93
C ASN A 62 6.84 -2.40 6.03
N GLY A 63 7.20 -1.63 5.00
CA GLY A 63 8.19 -2.03 4.00
C GLY A 63 7.77 -3.27 3.21
N GLN A 64 6.61 -3.20 2.54
CA GLN A 64 6.02 -4.32 1.81
C GLN A 64 6.11 -4.14 0.29
N LEU A 65 5.92 -5.23 -0.47
CA LEU A 65 5.94 -5.22 -1.94
C LEU A 65 7.27 -4.70 -2.54
N GLY A 66 8.38 -4.89 -1.82
CA GLY A 66 9.70 -4.42 -2.24
C GLY A 66 9.95 -2.92 -1.99
N LEU A 67 9.08 -2.23 -1.25
CA LEU A 67 9.34 -0.90 -0.74
C LEU A 67 10.14 -0.99 0.55
N GLU A 68 11.12 -0.10 0.72
CA GLU A 68 11.78 0.09 2.00
C GLU A 68 10.86 0.84 2.98
N PRO A 69 10.87 0.48 4.27
CA PRO A 69 10.16 1.23 5.29
C PRO A 69 10.57 2.71 5.28
N ASN A 70 9.59 3.62 5.22
CA ASN A 70 9.83 5.05 5.26
C ASN A 70 8.69 5.74 6.03
N LEU A 71 8.99 6.13 7.28
CA LEU A 71 8.03 6.74 8.19
C LEU A 71 7.50 8.07 7.68
N GLU A 72 8.34 8.91 7.08
CA GLU A 72 7.95 10.22 6.55
C GLU A 72 6.94 10.08 5.40
N LYS A 73 7.20 9.15 4.46
CA LYS A 73 6.26 8.86 3.37
C LYS A 73 4.99 8.19 3.89
N ALA A 74 5.10 7.29 4.86
CA ALA A 74 3.94 6.65 5.48
C ALA A 74 3.03 7.70 6.12
N GLU A 75 3.60 8.60 6.93
CA GLU A 75 2.90 9.71 7.57
C GLU A 75 2.25 10.64 6.55
N MET A 76 2.95 11.01 5.47
CA MET A 76 2.41 11.87 4.42
C MET A 76 1.14 11.25 3.78
N TRP A 77 1.21 9.97 3.38
CA TRP A 77 0.07 9.31 2.73
C TRP A 77 -1.09 9.04 3.69
N LEU A 78 -0.79 8.66 4.94
CA LEU A 78 -1.82 8.48 5.96
C LEU A 78 -2.50 9.81 6.31
N ASN A 79 -1.77 10.92 6.37
CA ASN A 79 -2.34 12.26 6.59
C ASN A 79 -3.30 12.67 5.47
N LEU A 80 -2.94 12.41 4.21
CA LEU A 80 -3.84 12.68 3.07
C LEU A 80 -5.14 11.87 3.17
N ALA A 81 -5.06 10.60 3.57
CA ALA A 81 -6.23 9.74 3.77
C ALA A 81 -7.08 10.21 4.97
N ALA A 82 -6.43 10.54 6.09
CA ALA A 82 -7.07 11.03 7.32
C ALA A 82 -7.82 12.36 7.09
N ASN A 83 -7.22 13.28 6.32
CA ASN A 83 -7.84 14.55 5.94
C ASN A 83 -9.11 14.38 5.10
N GLN A 84 -9.29 13.22 4.46
CA GLN A 84 -10.52 12.86 3.74
C GLN A 84 -11.51 12.06 4.60
N GLY A 85 -11.27 11.95 5.90
CA GLY A 85 -12.12 11.24 6.85
C GLY A 85 -11.87 9.72 6.91
N HIS A 86 -10.74 9.22 6.40
CA HIS A 86 -10.40 7.81 6.52
C HIS A 86 -10.01 7.45 7.96
N ILE A 87 -10.97 6.93 8.73
CA ILE A 87 -10.84 6.66 10.17
C ILE A 87 -9.63 5.79 10.49
N GLU A 88 -9.40 4.73 9.71
CA GLU A 88 -8.25 3.83 9.92
C GLU A 88 -6.91 4.55 9.74
N ALA A 89 -6.84 5.53 8.84
CA ALA A 89 -5.61 6.29 8.61
C ALA A 89 -5.31 7.21 9.80
N SER A 90 -6.34 7.88 10.35
CA SER A 90 -6.22 8.67 11.57
C SER A 90 -5.78 7.84 12.76
N ASN A 91 -6.30 6.61 12.89
CA ASN A 91 -5.91 5.69 13.95
C ASN A 91 -4.45 5.25 13.82
N GLU A 92 -3.98 4.94 12.60
CA GLU A 92 -2.58 4.57 12.36
C GLU A 92 -1.62 5.74 12.59
N LEU A 93 -1.98 6.97 12.20
CA LEU A 93 -1.19 8.17 12.54
C LEU A 93 -1.08 8.36 14.06
N SER A 94 -2.18 8.18 14.78
CA SER A 94 -2.19 8.29 16.24
C SER A 94 -1.23 7.28 16.88
N LYS A 95 -1.20 6.05 16.38
CA LYS A 95 -0.24 5.02 16.82
C LYS A 95 1.20 5.40 16.47
N LEU A 96 1.44 5.91 15.26
CA LEU A 96 2.76 6.32 14.80
C LEU A 96 3.33 7.45 15.68
N TYR A 97 2.54 8.49 15.96
CA TYR A 97 2.96 9.57 16.85
C TYR A 97 3.13 9.12 18.29
N TYR A 98 2.27 8.23 18.78
CA TYR A 98 2.42 7.66 20.12
C TYR A 98 3.71 6.86 20.26
N LEU A 99 4.05 6.03 19.25
CA LEU A 99 5.28 5.24 19.23
C LEU A 99 6.53 6.14 19.20
N ILE A 100 6.54 7.17 18.35
CA ILE A 100 7.67 8.12 18.27
C ILE A 100 7.85 8.82 19.61
N LYS A 101 6.76 9.26 20.25
CA LYS A 101 6.81 9.96 21.54
C LYS A 101 7.34 9.08 22.69
N ILE A 102 7.14 7.77 22.65
CA ILE A 102 7.68 6.84 23.66
C ILE A 102 9.17 6.58 23.45
N ASN A 103 9.61 6.56 22.19
CA ASN A 103 10.98 6.19 21.82
C ASN A 103 11.92 7.41 21.68
N ALA A 104 11.43 8.62 21.90
CA ALA A 104 12.17 9.89 21.90
C ALA A 104 12.51 10.31 23.33
#